data_AF-A0A753BFU8-F1
#
_entry.id   AF-A0A753BFU8-F1
#
_cell.length_a   1.000
_cell.length_b   1.000
_cell.length_c   1.000
_cell.angle_alpha   90.00
_cell.angle_beta   90.00
_cell.angle_gamma   90.00
#
_symmetry.space_group_name_H-M   'P 1'
#
loop_
_entity.id
_entity.type
_entity.pdbx_description
1 polymer ?
#
loop_
_entity_poly.entity_id
_entity_poly.type
_entity_poly.pdbx_seq_one_letter_code
_entity_poly.pdbx_strand_id
1 'polypeptide(L)' 'MATMEKLIPGISEHKGAALFYLDHGHLKYGFLLRDDEFVTSLRDLEEAKKKAGLPASDAR' A
#
# COMPACT_ATOMS: atom_id res chain seq x y z
N MET A 1 -9.43 23.38 -4.17
CA MET A 1 -8.77 22.17 -3.62
C MET A 1 -9.03 21.01 -4.57
N ALA A 2 -8.02 20.22 -4.93
CA ALA A 2 -8.27 18.95 -5.61
C ALA A 2 -9.01 18.03 -4.63
N THR A 3 -10.14 17.48 -5.05
CA THR A 3 -10.89 16.50 -4.26
C THR A 3 -10.10 15.19 -4.23
N MET A 4 -10.22 14.43 -3.13
CA MET A 4 -9.56 13.12 -2.99
C MET A 4 -9.84 12.22 -4.21
N GLU A 5 -11.07 12.28 -4.72
CA GLU A 5 -11.54 11.59 -5.93
C GLU A 5 -10.71 11.89 -7.20
N LYS A 6 -10.18 13.10 -7.36
CA LYS A 6 -9.32 13.45 -8.50
C LYS A 6 -7.92 12.87 -8.38
N LEU A 7 -7.46 12.65 -7.15
CA LEU A 7 -6.12 12.11 -6.87
C LEU A 7 -6.13 10.59 -6.84
N ILE A 8 -7.27 10.01 -6.43
CA ILE A 8 -7.50 8.57 -6.29
C ILE A 8 -8.94 8.28 -6.71
N PRO A 9 -9.17 7.91 -7.98
CA PRO A 9 -10.49 7.58 -8.47
C PRO A 9 -11.12 6.40 -7.72
N GLY A 10 -12.40 6.50 -7.37
CA GLY A 10 -13.16 5.47 -6.67
C GLY A 10 -12.98 5.46 -5.15
N ILE A 11 -12.16 6.36 -4.59
CA ILE A 11 -11.84 6.33 -3.14
C ILE A 11 -13.05 6.59 -2.26
N SER A 12 -14.04 7.36 -2.73
CA SER A 12 -15.24 7.67 -1.96
C SER A 12 -16.12 6.44 -1.68
N GLU A 13 -16.04 5.41 -2.54
CA GLU A 13 -16.82 4.17 -2.44
C GLU A 13 -15.98 2.97 -2.00
N HIS A 14 -14.65 3.10 -1.99
CA HIS A 14 -13.73 2.03 -1.64
C HIS A 14 -13.81 1.64 -0.16
N LYS A 15 -13.77 0.34 0.12
CA LYS A 15 -13.65 -0.21 1.46
C LYS A 15 -12.42 -1.08 1.52
N GLY A 16 -11.36 -0.58 2.17
CA GLY A 16 -10.11 -1.32 2.27
C GLY A 16 -8.92 -0.40 2.36
N ALA A 17 -7.73 -0.97 2.16
CA ALA A 17 -6.50 -0.24 2.15
C ALA A 17 -6.31 0.57 0.86
N ALA A 18 -5.61 1.70 0.97
CA ALA A 18 -5.17 2.51 -0.15
C ALA A 18 -3.72 2.94 0.09
N LEU A 19 -2.95 3.02 -0.99
CA LEU A 19 -1.57 3.51 -0.98
C LEU A 19 -1.54 4.98 -1.42
N PHE A 20 -0.95 5.83 -0.58
CA PHE A 20 -0.83 7.26 -0.84
C PHE A 20 0.63 7.63 -1.14
N TYR A 21 0.85 8.45 -2.18
CA TYR A 21 2.15 9.05 -2.45
C TYR A 21 2.18 10.49 -1.96
N LEU A 22 3.02 10.73 -0.96
CA LEU A 22 3.24 12.05 -0.37
C LEU A 22 4.55 12.62 -0.87
N ASP A 23 4.53 13.89 -1.27
CA ASP A 23 5.71 14.67 -1.61
C ASP A 23 5.71 15.92 -0.72
N HIS A 24 6.71 16.02 0.16
CA HIS A 24 6.80 17.04 1.21
C HIS A 24 5.53 17.15 2.06
N GLY A 25 4.92 16.01 2.41
CA GLY A 25 3.68 15.95 3.21
C GLY A 25 2.40 16.28 2.42
N HIS A 26 2.53 16.64 1.13
CA HIS A 26 1.38 16.88 0.26
C HIS A 26 1.02 15.61 -0.51
N LEU A 27 -0.24 15.21 -0.46
CA LEU A 27 -0.76 14.13 -1.29
C LEU A 27 -0.70 14.51 -2.76
N LYS A 28 0.00 13.70 -3.57
CA LYS A 28 0.11 13.90 -5.03
C LYS A 28 -0.81 12.98 -5.82
N TYR A 29 -0.91 11.71 -5.42
CA TYR A 29 -1.76 10.68 -6.02
C TYR A 29 -1.77 9.44 -5.12
N GLY A 30 -2.53 8.43 -5.49
CA GLY A 30 -2.56 7.15 -4.81
C GLY A 30 -3.34 6.08 -5.58
N PHE A 31 -3.41 4.89 -5.01
CA PHE A 31 -4.05 3.72 -5.60
C PHE A 31 -4.87 3.00 -4.54
N LEU A 32 -6.04 2.49 -4.96
CA LEU A 32 -6.83 1.58 -4.14
C LEU A 32 -6.21 0.19 -4.24
N LEU A 33 -6.00 -0.48 -3.10
CA LEU A 33 -5.53 -1.85 -3.10
C LEU A 33 -6.73 -2.79 -3.27
N ARG A 34 -6.53 -3.89 -4.00
CA ARG A 34 -7.50 -5.00 -4.05
C ARG A 34 -7.58 -5.70 -2.70
N ASP A 35 -8.62 -6.49 -2.51
CA ASP A 35 -8.89 -7.20 -1.24
C ASP A 35 -7.74 -8.13 -0.81
N ASP A 36 -6.93 -8.60 -1.76
CA ASP A 36 -5.78 -9.48 -1.56
C ASP A 36 -4.42 -8.76 -1.67
N GLU A 37 -4.42 -7.45 -1.90
CA GLU A 37 -3.22 -6.63 -1.99
C GLU A 37 -2.94 -5.92 -0.66
N PHE A 38 -1.68 -5.94 -0.25
CA PHE A 38 -1.21 -5.22 0.94
C PHE A 38 0.16 -4.60 0.70
N VAL A 39 0.41 -3.49 1.38
CA VAL A 39 1.74 -2.86 1.43
C VAL A 39 2.32 -3.12 2.81
N THR A 40 3.55 -3.60 2.84
CA THR A 40 4.27 -3.88 4.08
C THR A 40 5.74 -3.49 3.92
N SER A 41 6.46 -3.34 5.03
CA SER A 41 7.90 -3.15 4.96
C SER A 41 8.58 -4.47 4.57
N LEU A 42 9.76 -4.39 3.93
CA LEU A 42 10.54 -5.60 3.66
C LEU A 42 10.84 -6.38 4.95
N ARG A 43 11.06 -5.68 6.07
CA ARG A 43 11.30 -6.31 7.37
C ARG A 43 10.09 -7.09 7.87
N ASP A 44 8.91 -6.50 7.81
CA ASP A 44 7.68 -7.17 8.24
C ASP A 44 7.32 -8.32 7.32
N LEU A 45 7.60 -8.19 6.01
CA LEU A 45 7.48 -9.28 5.04
C LEU A 45 8.39 -10.46 5.40
N GLU A 46 9.67 -10.19 5.72
CA GLU A 46 10.61 -11.23 6.15
C GLU A 46 10.15 -11.92 7.43
N GLU A 47 9.67 -11.16 8.43
CA GLU A 47 9.13 -11.75 9.65
C GLU A 47 7.87 -12.59 9.40
N ALA A 48 6.98 -12.16 8.50
CA ALA A 48 5.82 -12.93 8.09
C ALA A 48 6.21 -14.24 7.39
N LYS A 49 7.20 -14.19 6.48
CA LYS A 49 7.74 -15.38 5.80
C LYS A 49 8.32 -16.38 6.80
N LYS A 50 9.14 -15.90 7.74
CA LYS A 50 9.72 -16.73 8.81
C LYS A 50 8.64 -17.43 9.63
N LYS A 51 7.59 -16.71 10.04
CA LYS A 51 6.46 -17.27 10.80
C LYS A 51 5.65 -18.29 9.99
N ALA A 52 5.57 -18.12 8.68
CA ALA A 52 4.91 -19.05 7.78
C ALA A 52 5.78 -20.25 7.37
N GLY A 53 7.04 -20.32 7.83
CA GLY A 53 7.98 -21.38 7.42
C GLY A 53 8.47 -21.24 5.97
N LEU A 54 8.33 -20.05 5.37
CA LEU A 54 8.78 -19.76 4.02
C LEU A 54 10.24 -19.26 4.03
N PRO A 55 11.02 -19.55 2.97
CA PRO A 55 12.38 -19.03 2.85
C PRO A 55 12.37 -17.50 2.76
N ALA A 56 13.41 -16.88 3.35
CA ALA A 56 13.65 -15.45 3.25
C ALA A 56 13.79 -15.00 1.79
N SER A 57 13.41 -13.77 1.44
CA SER A 57 13.73 -13.25 0.11
C SER A 57 15.24 -13.08 -0.01
N ASP A 58 15.84 -13.58 -1.08
CA ASP A 58 17.18 -13.12 -1.47
C ASP A 58 17.07 -11.63 -1.80
N ALA A 59 17.60 -10.78 -0.92
CA ALA A 59 17.82 -9.38 -1.24
C ALA A 59 18.86 -9.31 -2.36
N ARG A 60 18.41 -9.08 -3.60
CA ARG A 60 19.29 -8.70 -4.70
C ARG A 60 19.62 -7.21 -4.61
#